data_AF-A0A7L2X082-F1
#
_entry.id   AF-A0A7L2X082-F1
#
_cell.length_a   1.000
_cell.length_b   1.000
_cell.length_c   1.000
_cell.angle_alpha   90.00
_cell.angle_beta   90.00
_cell.angle_gamma   90.00
#
_symmetry.space_group_name_H-M   'P 1'
#
loop_
_entity.id
_entity.type
_entity.pdbx_description
1 polymer ?
#
loop_
_entity_poly.entity_id
_entity_poly.type
_entity_poly.pdbx_seq_one_letter_code
_entity_poly.pdbx_strand_id
1 'polypeptide(L)'
;NLTNNVDLESRTIATMGDTLASKGLLDAAHFCYLMAQVGFGVYTRKTTKLHIISMLNSIFPLPFLNSLPFFKFATNEAIQRTEAYEYAQSLGTQPGCLPNFQVFKFIYACRLAEMGLAAQAFHYCEVISRTILKDPHYYSPVLIGQLIQMSSQLRLFDPQIKEKPEQESFIEPSWLVTLRHVDGQIK
;
A
#
# COMPACT_ATOMS: atom_id res chain seq x y z
N ASN A 1 -14.09 11.13 29.48
CA ASN A 1 -13.75 9.87 30.18
C ASN A 1 -13.72 8.61 29.32
N LEU A 2 -14.15 8.62 28.04
CA LEU A 2 -14.11 7.43 27.17
C LEU A 2 -12.75 7.19 26.47
N THR A 3 -11.97 8.25 26.25
CA THR A 3 -10.67 8.18 25.55
C THR A 3 -9.61 7.37 26.30
N ASN A 4 -9.56 7.46 27.63
CA ASN A 4 -8.59 6.71 28.44
C ASN A 4 -8.80 5.19 28.39
N ASN A 5 -10.01 4.71 28.10
CA ASN A 5 -10.32 3.28 28.10
C ASN A 5 -9.94 2.62 26.77
N VAL A 6 -10.20 3.29 25.64
CA VAL A 6 -9.82 2.80 24.30
C VAL A 6 -8.29 2.70 24.18
N ASP A 7 -7.55 3.69 24.68
CA ASP A 7 -6.09 3.64 24.68
C ASP A 7 -5.54 2.54 25.61
N LEU A 8 -6.26 2.21 26.69
CA LEU A 8 -5.89 1.11 27.59
C LEU A 8 -6.13 -0.25 26.91
N GLU A 9 -7.29 -0.44 26.29
CA GLU A 9 -7.66 -1.65 25.54
C GLU A 9 -6.68 -1.90 24.38
N SER A 10 -6.36 -0.88 23.57
CA SER A 10 -5.36 -0.98 22.50
C SER A 10 -3.98 -1.39 23.02
N ARG A 11 -3.53 -0.84 24.17
CA ARG A 11 -2.24 -1.21 24.78
C ARG A 11 -2.23 -2.64 25.31
N THR A 12 -3.33 -3.11 25.89
CA THR A 12 -3.46 -4.49 26.35
C THR A 12 -3.41 -5.47 25.18
N ILE A 13 -4.11 -5.17 24.09
CA ILE A 13 -4.09 -5.99 22.89
C ILE A 13 -2.68 -5.99 22.26
N ALA A 14 -1.99 -4.85 22.21
CA ALA A 14 -0.60 -4.79 21.73
C ALA A 14 0.35 -5.65 22.58
N THR A 15 0.20 -5.60 23.92
CA THR A 15 1.00 -6.41 24.85
C THR A 15 0.74 -7.91 24.69
N MET A 16 -0.50 -8.29 24.38
CA MET A 16 -0.85 -9.66 24.01
C MET A 16 -0.16 -10.07 22.70
N GLY A 17 -0.09 -9.16 21.72
CA GLY A 17 0.71 -9.33 20.50
C GLY A 17 2.18 -9.60 20.79
N ASP A 18 2.81 -8.78 21.63
CA ASP A 18 4.22 -8.94 22.02
C ASP A 18 4.48 -10.31 22.68
N THR A 19 3.54 -10.74 23.53
CA THR A 19 3.61 -12.05 24.19
C THR A 19 3.54 -13.20 23.19
N LEU A 20 2.62 -13.14 22.23
CA LEU A 20 2.46 -14.15 21.18
C LEU A 20 3.67 -14.20 20.23
N ALA A 21 4.22 -13.03 19.88
CA ALA A 21 5.43 -12.93 19.07
C ALA A 21 6.63 -13.56 19.78
N SER A 22 6.79 -13.35 21.08
CA SER A 22 7.86 -13.97 21.89
C SER A 22 7.79 -15.50 21.92
N LYS A 23 6.60 -16.06 21.70
CA LYS A 23 6.32 -17.51 21.65
C LYS A 23 6.39 -18.09 20.22
N GLY A 24 6.74 -17.28 19.22
CA GLY A 24 6.77 -17.69 17.82
C GLY A 24 5.39 -17.82 17.16
N LEU A 25 4.31 -17.39 17.82
CA LEU A 25 2.95 -17.39 17.29
C LEU A 25 2.69 -16.11 16.50
N LEU A 26 3.41 -15.96 15.38
CA LEU A 26 3.47 -14.71 14.62
C LEU A 26 2.11 -14.31 14.03
N ASP A 27 1.37 -15.26 13.46
CA ASP A 27 0.05 -14.95 12.89
C ASP A 27 -0.94 -14.46 13.95
N ALA A 28 -0.94 -15.07 15.14
CA ALA A 28 -1.79 -14.65 16.25
C ALA A 28 -1.36 -13.27 16.80
N ALA A 29 -0.05 -13.01 16.85
CA ALA A 29 0.49 -11.70 17.20
C ALA A 29 0.04 -10.62 16.20
N HIS A 30 0.03 -10.93 14.90
CA HIS A 30 -0.43 -10.01 13.86
C HIS A 30 -1.89 -9.61 14.04
N PHE A 31 -2.77 -10.57 14.33
CA PHE A 31 -4.17 -10.27 14.64
C PHE A 31 -4.30 -9.33 15.85
N CYS A 32 -3.47 -9.53 16.88
CA CYS A 32 -3.47 -8.62 18.04
C CYS A 32 -3.06 -7.20 17.65
N TYR A 33 -1.97 -7.03 16.90
CA TYR A 33 -1.55 -5.69 16.46
C TYR A 33 -2.57 -5.02 15.54
N LEU A 34 -3.27 -5.81 14.71
CA LEU A 34 -4.39 -5.35 13.88
C LEU A 34 -5.55 -4.82 14.73
N MET A 35 -5.97 -5.63 15.71
CA MET A 35 -7.08 -5.34 16.62
C MET A 35 -6.79 -4.16 17.54
N ALA A 36 -5.51 -3.95 17.88
CA ALA A 36 -5.09 -2.84 18.71
C ALA A 36 -5.19 -1.48 18.01
N GLN A 37 -5.47 -1.43 16.69
CA GLN A 37 -5.54 -0.21 15.87
C GLN A 37 -4.36 0.75 16.09
N VAL A 38 -3.18 0.21 16.44
CA VAL A 38 -1.99 1.02 16.69
C VAL A 38 -1.65 1.70 15.37
N GLY A 39 -1.87 3.02 15.30
CA GLY A 39 -1.77 3.78 14.07
C GLY A 39 -0.47 3.51 13.33
N PHE A 40 -0.58 3.36 12.00
CA PHE A 40 0.53 3.20 11.06
C PHE A 40 1.35 4.50 11.00
N GLY A 41 2.09 4.80 12.06
CA GLY A 41 2.80 6.06 12.20
C GLY A 41 3.97 6.19 11.21
N VAL A 42 4.30 7.43 10.87
CA VAL A 42 5.43 7.82 9.99
C VAL A 42 6.78 7.59 10.64
N TYR A 43 7.67 6.90 9.95
CA TYR A 43 9.05 6.50 10.29
C TYR A 43 9.81 7.46 11.24
N THR A 44 9.89 7.16 12.55
CA THR A 44 10.72 7.96 13.49
C THR A 44 11.37 7.17 14.64
N ARG A 45 11.06 5.89 14.86
CA ARG A 45 11.74 5.08 15.90
C ARG A 45 12.10 3.68 15.40
N LYS A 46 13.37 3.31 15.65
CA LYS A 46 14.16 2.18 15.13
C LYS A 46 13.61 0.76 15.39
N THR A 47 12.35 0.60 15.81
CA THR A 47 11.80 -0.72 16.15
C THR A 47 10.36 -0.96 15.71
N THR A 48 9.60 0.06 15.29
CA THR A 48 8.12 -0.07 15.23
C THR A 48 7.49 0.02 13.85
N LYS A 49 8.19 0.46 12.79
CA LYS A 49 7.50 0.94 11.57
C LYS A 49 7.72 0.14 10.28
N LEU A 50 8.53 -0.90 10.32
CA LEU A 50 8.66 -1.88 9.24
C LEU A 50 8.14 -3.26 9.66
N HIS A 51 7.44 -3.35 10.79
CA HIS A 51 7.05 -4.63 11.35
C HIS A 51 5.92 -5.31 10.57
N ILE A 52 4.96 -4.60 9.97
CA ILE A 52 3.77 -5.27 9.40
C ILE A 52 4.00 -5.77 7.96
N ILE A 53 4.63 -4.99 7.08
CA ILE A 53 4.95 -5.46 5.72
C ILE A 53 6.05 -6.53 5.77
N SER A 54 6.97 -6.43 6.72
CA SER A 54 8.04 -7.41 6.93
C SER A 54 7.60 -8.69 7.64
N MET A 55 6.74 -8.60 8.67
CA MET A 55 6.34 -9.78 9.43
C MET A 55 5.23 -10.60 8.77
N LEU A 56 4.52 -10.09 7.77
CA LEU A 56 3.56 -10.90 7.03
C LEU A 56 4.21 -12.04 6.22
N ASN A 57 5.55 -12.11 6.18
CA ASN A 57 6.29 -13.21 5.57
C ASN A 57 7.54 -13.66 6.36
N SER A 58 7.75 -13.20 7.60
CA SER A 58 8.98 -13.57 8.33
C SER A 58 8.82 -14.89 9.09
N ILE A 59 9.03 -16.00 8.38
CA ILE A 59 9.46 -17.29 8.96
C ILE A 59 10.79 -17.15 9.75
N PHE A 60 11.46 -15.99 9.67
CA PHE A 60 12.76 -15.76 10.30
C PHE A 60 12.72 -14.78 11.49
N PRO A 61 13.49 -15.06 12.56
CA PRO A 61 13.51 -14.23 13.77
C PRO A 61 14.11 -12.84 13.52
N LEU A 62 13.62 -11.88 14.33
CA LEU A 62 13.88 -10.44 14.29
C LEU A 62 15.34 -9.96 14.15
N PRO A 63 16.40 -10.63 14.65
CA PRO A 63 17.75 -10.08 14.55
C PRO A 63 18.39 -10.22 13.16
N PHE A 64 17.78 -10.93 12.20
CA PHE A 64 18.34 -11.12 10.84
C PHE A 64 17.85 -10.10 9.81
N LEU A 65 17.05 -9.11 10.24
CA LEU A 65 16.39 -8.13 9.38
C LEU A 65 17.29 -7.04 8.79
N ASN A 66 18.46 -6.80 9.39
CA ASN A 66 19.36 -5.72 8.97
C ASN A 66 20.18 -6.02 7.70
N SER A 67 20.01 -7.19 7.07
CA SER A 67 20.83 -7.61 5.91
C SER A 67 20.02 -8.31 4.79
N LEU A 68 18.69 -8.28 4.84
CA LEU A 68 17.87 -8.94 3.81
C LEU A 68 17.53 -7.95 2.68
N PRO A 69 17.64 -8.38 1.40
CA PRO A 69 17.30 -7.52 0.26
C PRO A 69 15.82 -7.13 0.31
N PHE A 70 15.53 -5.88 -0.06
CA PHE A 70 14.19 -5.26 -0.14
C PHE A 70 13.10 -6.16 -0.73
N PHE A 71 13.47 -7.01 -1.70
CA PHE A 71 12.59 -7.97 -2.36
C PHE A 71 11.98 -9.04 -1.43
N LYS A 72 12.62 -9.37 -0.31
CA LYS A 72 12.11 -10.36 0.65
C LYS A 72 10.97 -9.84 1.53
N PHE A 73 10.78 -8.52 1.63
CA PHE A 73 9.72 -7.91 2.46
C PHE A 73 8.49 -7.53 1.66
N ALA A 74 8.67 -7.09 0.41
CA ALA A 74 7.56 -6.74 -0.46
C ALA A 74 7.05 -7.99 -1.21
N THR A 75 6.67 -9.08 -0.53
CA THR A 75 6.04 -10.23 -1.21
C THR A 75 4.63 -9.87 -1.67
N ASN A 76 4.11 -10.56 -2.70
CA ASN A 76 2.74 -10.32 -3.18
C ASN A 76 1.71 -10.56 -2.07
N GLU A 77 1.90 -11.60 -1.27
CA GLU A 77 1.02 -11.95 -0.16
C GLU A 77 0.98 -10.86 0.92
N ALA A 78 2.12 -10.28 1.28
CA ALA A 78 2.18 -9.21 2.27
C ALA A 78 1.45 -7.95 1.76
N ILE A 79 1.61 -7.63 0.47
CA ILE A 79 0.92 -6.51 -0.17
C ILE A 79 -0.58 -6.77 -0.18
N GLN A 80 -1.04 -7.93 -0.66
CA GLN A 80 -2.46 -8.29 -0.72
C GLN A 80 -3.12 -8.31 0.67
N ARG A 81 -2.44 -8.82 1.70
CA ARG A 81 -2.95 -8.81 3.08
C ARG A 81 -3.06 -7.38 3.63
N THR A 82 -2.07 -6.53 3.35
CA THR A 82 -2.10 -5.11 3.75
C THR A 82 -3.21 -4.35 3.02
N GLU A 83 -3.46 -4.67 1.76
CA GLU A 83 -4.56 -4.10 0.99
C GLU A 83 -5.94 -4.55 1.50
N ALA A 84 -6.12 -5.83 1.82
CA ALA A 84 -7.36 -6.31 2.43
C ALA A 84 -7.66 -5.60 3.76
N TYR A 85 -6.62 -5.30 4.54
CA TYR A 85 -6.76 -4.51 5.75
C TYR A 85 -7.10 -3.04 5.47
N GLU A 86 -6.43 -2.39 4.50
CA GLU A 86 -6.79 -1.03 4.07
C GLU A 86 -8.26 -0.96 3.60
N TYR A 87 -8.71 -1.97 2.86
CA TYR A 87 -10.11 -2.10 2.45
C TYR A 87 -11.04 -2.26 3.66
N ALA A 88 -10.73 -3.14 4.60
CA ALA A 88 -11.52 -3.31 5.82
C ALA A 88 -11.63 -2.00 6.64
N GLN A 89 -10.55 -1.22 6.74
CA GLN A 89 -10.59 0.10 7.38
C GLN A 89 -11.48 1.08 6.61
N SER A 90 -11.46 1.04 5.27
CA SER A 90 -12.29 1.92 4.44
C SER A 90 -13.80 1.69 4.60
N LEU A 91 -14.20 0.49 5.02
CA LEU A 91 -15.59 0.15 5.34
C LEU A 91 -16.01 0.65 6.75
N GLY A 92 -15.03 0.99 7.59
CA GLY A 92 -15.25 1.52 8.93
C GLY A 92 -15.53 3.02 8.95
N THR A 93 -15.63 3.59 10.15
CA THR A 93 -15.98 5.00 10.39
C THR A 93 -14.88 6.00 10.05
N GLN A 94 -13.65 5.54 9.78
CA GLN A 94 -12.51 6.38 9.42
C GLN A 94 -11.86 5.82 8.14
N PRO A 95 -12.05 6.47 6.97
CA PRO A 95 -11.39 6.05 5.74
C PRO A 95 -9.89 6.34 5.85
N GLY A 96 -9.15 5.40 6.43
CA GLY A 96 -7.70 5.45 6.53
C GLY A 96 -7.07 5.01 5.21
N CYS A 97 -6.68 5.97 4.38
CA CYS A 97 -5.70 5.70 3.33
C CYS A 97 -4.33 5.59 3.96
N LEU A 98 -3.53 4.57 3.59
CA LEU A 98 -2.14 4.45 4.03
C LEU A 98 -1.23 5.10 2.97
N PRO A 99 -0.73 6.34 3.17
CA PRO A 99 0.01 7.05 2.13
C PRO A 99 1.31 6.33 1.73
N ASN A 100 2.03 5.80 2.72
CA ASN A 100 3.25 5.02 2.48
C ASN A 100 3.00 3.68 1.77
N PHE A 101 1.77 3.17 1.77
CA PHE A 101 1.44 1.90 1.15
C PHE A 101 1.36 1.99 -0.39
N GLN A 102 1.17 3.20 -0.94
CA GLN A 102 1.04 3.41 -2.39
C GLN A 102 2.29 2.96 -3.17
N VAL A 103 3.48 3.08 -2.59
CA VAL A 103 4.74 2.59 -3.20
C VAL A 103 4.72 1.07 -3.36
N PHE A 104 4.17 0.34 -2.37
CA PHE A 104 4.07 -1.12 -2.43
C PHE A 104 3.01 -1.57 -3.43
N LYS A 105 1.88 -0.86 -3.51
CA LYS A 105 0.89 -1.08 -4.57
C LYS A 105 1.48 -0.88 -5.96
N PHE A 106 2.34 0.13 -6.13
CA PHE A 106 3.03 0.36 -7.41
C PHE A 106 3.97 -0.79 -7.77
N ILE A 107 4.77 -1.30 -6.82
CA ILE A 107 5.62 -2.48 -7.04
C ILE A 107 4.77 -3.69 -7.45
N TYR A 108 3.62 -3.90 -6.82
CA TYR A 108 2.70 -4.97 -7.18
C TYR A 108 2.13 -4.78 -8.60
N ALA A 109 1.75 -3.56 -8.96
CA ALA A 109 1.33 -3.24 -10.32
C ALA A 109 2.42 -3.57 -11.36
N CYS A 110 3.69 -3.24 -11.09
CA CYS A 110 4.80 -3.57 -11.99
C CYS A 110 4.88 -5.08 -12.21
N ARG A 111 4.77 -5.87 -11.13
CA ARG A 111 4.77 -7.34 -11.22
C ARG A 111 3.58 -7.89 -12.00
N LEU A 112 2.39 -7.30 -11.83
CA LEU A 112 1.22 -7.67 -12.62
C LEU A 112 1.46 -7.41 -14.12
N ALA A 113 2.07 -6.27 -14.46
CA ALA A 113 2.41 -5.93 -15.84
C ALA A 113 3.45 -6.91 -16.42
N GLU A 114 4.48 -7.28 -15.66
CA GLU A 114 5.49 -8.28 -16.05
C GLU A 114 4.88 -9.67 -16.30
N MET A 115 3.82 -10.02 -15.56
CA MET A 115 3.06 -11.26 -15.75
C MET A 115 2.02 -11.19 -16.87
N GLY A 116 1.93 -10.07 -17.60
CA GLY A 116 0.97 -9.87 -18.69
C GLY A 116 -0.45 -9.48 -18.24
N LEU A 117 -0.67 -9.24 -16.95
CA LEU A 117 -1.96 -8.79 -16.40
C LEU A 117 -2.11 -7.26 -16.52
N ALA A 118 -1.95 -6.76 -17.75
CA ALA A 118 -1.87 -5.33 -18.05
C ALA A 118 -3.11 -4.52 -17.63
N ALA A 119 -4.31 -5.08 -17.79
CA ALA A 119 -5.56 -4.42 -17.38
C ALA A 119 -5.64 -4.23 -15.86
N GLN A 120 -5.20 -5.23 -15.08
CA GLN A 120 -5.15 -5.12 -13.62
C GLN A 120 -4.06 -4.12 -13.21
N ALA A 121 -2.87 -4.21 -13.79
CA ALA A 121 -1.79 -3.26 -13.53
C ALA A 121 -2.22 -1.80 -13.81
N PHE A 122 -2.95 -1.57 -14.90
CA PHE A 122 -3.48 -0.25 -15.24
C PHE A 122 -4.51 0.24 -14.21
N HIS A 123 -5.40 -0.64 -13.75
CA HIS A 123 -6.34 -0.31 -12.68
C HIS A 123 -5.64 0.08 -11.37
N TYR A 124 -4.57 -0.64 -10.99
CA TYR A 124 -3.73 -0.24 -9.86
C TYR A 124 -3.13 1.15 -10.06
N CYS A 125 -2.61 1.44 -11.27
CA CYS A 125 -2.07 2.75 -11.58
C CYS A 125 -3.10 3.87 -11.41
N GLU A 126 -4.35 3.66 -11.82
CA GLU A 126 -5.45 4.61 -11.62
C GLU A 126 -5.73 4.85 -10.13
N VAL A 127 -5.91 3.78 -9.34
CA VAL A 127 -6.22 3.88 -7.91
C VAL A 127 -5.11 4.60 -7.14
N ILE A 128 -3.85 4.28 -7.45
CA ILE A 128 -2.69 4.94 -6.87
C ILE A 128 -2.67 6.43 -7.27
N SER A 129 -2.90 6.74 -8.55
CA SER A 129 -2.94 8.12 -9.05
C SER A 129 -3.99 8.96 -8.34
N ARG A 130 -5.20 8.43 -8.17
CA ARG A 130 -6.29 9.10 -7.43
C ARG A 130 -5.91 9.37 -5.97
N THR A 131 -5.08 8.53 -5.38
CA THR A 131 -4.59 8.71 -4.01
C THR A 131 -3.49 9.78 -3.94
N ILE A 132 -2.54 9.75 -4.87
CA ILE A 132 -1.46 10.74 -4.98
C ILE A 132 -2.04 12.14 -5.23
N LEU A 133 -3.05 12.24 -6.10
CA LEU A 133 -3.70 13.52 -6.43
C LEU A 133 -4.39 14.20 -5.23
N LYS A 134 -4.65 13.48 -4.13
CA LYS A 134 -5.18 14.08 -2.89
C LYS A 134 -4.13 14.88 -2.13
N ASP A 135 -2.87 14.44 -2.16
CA ASP A 135 -1.74 15.12 -1.51
C ASP A 135 -0.44 14.87 -2.29
N PRO A 136 -0.22 15.57 -3.41
CA PRO A 136 0.91 15.30 -4.29
C PRO A 136 2.28 15.57 -3.67
N HIS A 137 2.37 16.55 -2.76
CA HIS A 137 3.62 16.95 -2.12
C HIS A 137 4.15 15.91 -1.12
N TYR A 138 3.29 15.00 -0.66
CA TYR A 138 3.70 13.89 0.19
C TYR A 138 4.55 12.85 -0.55
N TYR A 139 4.37 12.73 -1.87
CA TYR A 139 4.98 11.66 -2.66
C TYR A 139 6.24 12.13 -3.39
N SER A 140 7.18 11.21 -3.59
CA SER A 140 8.41 11.51 -4.34
C SER A 140 8.08 11.79 -5.81
N PRO A 141 8.67 12.85 -6.42
CA PRO A 141 8.52 13.13 -7.85
C PRO A 141 8.94 11.95 -8.73
N VAL A 142 9.91 11.16 -8.27
CA VAL A 142 10.36 9.94 -8.98
C VAL A 142 9.23 8.92 -9.07
N LEU A 143 8.47 8.71 -8.00
CA LEU A 143 7.32 7.78 -8.00
C LEU A 143 6.26 8.24 -8.99
N ILE A 144 5.94 9.55 -8.97
CA ILE A 144 4.94 10.15 -9.86
C ILE A 144 5.36 9.97 -11.32
N GLY A 145 6.62 10.27 -11.65
CA GLY A 145 7.17 10.07 -13.00
C GLY A 145 7.12 8.61 -13.46
N GLN A 146 7.49 7.66 -12.60
CA GLN A 146 7.41 6.22 -12.91
C GLN A 146 5.96 5.75 -13.11
N LEU A 147 5.03 6.23 -12.29
CA LEU A 147 3.61 5.93 -12.41
C LEU A 147 3.03 6.44 -13.75
N ILE A 148 3.39 7.65 -14.15
CA ILE A 148 2.99 8.23 -15.45
C ILE A 148 3.53 7.39 -16.61
N GLN A 149 4.82 7.03 -16.55
CA GLN A 149 5.46 6.23 -17.60
C GLN A 149 4.75 4.89 -17.77
N MET A 150 4.56 4.16 -16.66
CA MET A 150 3.91 2.86 -16.67
C MET A 150 2.44 2.95 -17.13
N SER A 151 1.69 3.94 -16.64
CA SER A 151 0.31 4.18 -17.07
C SER A 151 0.21 4.47 -18.56
N SER A 152 1.17 5.23 -19.11
CA SER A 152 1.20 5.58 -20.53
C SER A 152 1.47 4.34 -21.41
N GLN A 153 2.30 3.39 -20.94
CA GLN A 153 2.56 2.13 -21.63
C GLN A 153 1.38 1.16 -21.57
N LEU A 154 0.65 1.15 -20.44
CA LEU A 154 -0.47 0.23 -20.22
C LEU A 154 -1.81 0.75 -20.71
N ARG A 155 -1.87 1.99 -21.22
CA ARG A 155 -3.09 2.67 -21.65
C ARG A 155 -3.94 1.89 -22.65
N LEU A 156 -3.31 1.11 -23.53
CA LEU A 156 -4.03 0.29 -24.53
C LEU A 156 -4.78 -0.91 -23.92
N PHE A 157 -4.50 -1.23 -22.66
CA PHE A 157 -5.13 -2.33 -21.92
C PHE A 157 -6.23 -1.85 -20.97
N ASP A 158 -6.63 -0.58 -21.09
CA ASP A 158 -7.77 -0.06 -20.35
C ASP A 158 -9.02 -0.91 -20.65
N PRO A 159 -9.63 -1.54 -19.62
CA PRO A 159 -10.82 -2.35 -19.82
C PRO A 159 -11.99 -1.55 -20.44
N GLN A 160 -12.03 -0.23 -20.27
CA GLN A 160 -13.06 0.62 -20.88
C GLN A 160 -12.94 0.69 -22.41
N ILE A 161 -11.72 0.57 -22.95
CA ILE A 161 -11.46 0.57 -24.41
C ILE A 161 -11.95 -0.73 -25.07
N LYS A 162 -11.96 -1.85 -24.34
CA LYS A 162 -12.44 -3.15 -24.87
C LYS A 162 -13.95 -3.20 -25.08
N GLU A 163 -14.73 -2.41 -24.35
CA GLU A 163 -16.20 -2.43 -24.44
C GLU A 163 -16.75 -1.51 -25.54
N LYS A 164 -15.95 -0.56 -26.07
CA LYS A 164 -16.38 0.39 -27.11
C LYS A 164 -15.27 0.65 -28.16
N PRO A 165 -15.11 -0.25 -29.15
CA PRO A 165 -14.07 -0.10 -30.17
C PRO A 165 -14.27 1.11 -31.11
N GLU A 166 -15.47 1.69 -31.16
CA GLU A 166 -15.85 2.67 -32.19
C GLU A 166 -15.65 4.15 -31.78
N GLN A 167 -15.30 4.47 -30.52
CA GLN A 167 -15.27 5.88 -30.07
C GLN A 167 -14.14 6.33 -29.14
N GLU A 168 -13.32 5.44 -28.56
CA GLU A 168 -12.45 5.84 -27.43
C GLU A 168 -11.00 5.34 -27.49
N SER A 169 -10.46 5.00 -28.66
CA SER A 169 -9.07 4.51 -28.77
C SER A 169 -7.98 5.57 -28.49
N PHE A 170 -8.35 6.85 -28.32
CA PHE A 170 -7.38 7.96 -28.23
C PHE A 170 -7.61 8.96 -27.10
N ILE A 171 -8.63 8.80 -26.25
CA ILE A 171 -8.86 9.74 -25.13
C ILE A 171 -8.01 9.32 -23.95
N GLU A 172 -7.15 10.23 -23.48
CA GLU A 172 -6.30 9.96 -22.32
C GLU A 172 -7.16 10.09 -21.08
N PRO A 173 -7.09 9.14 -20.13
CA PRO A 173 -7.92 9.25 -18.94
C PRO A 173 -7.58 10.54 -18.18
N SER A 174 -8.61 11.23 -17.71
CA SER A 174 -8.50 12.53 -17.05
C SER A 174 -7.57 12.52 -15.83
N TRP A 175 -7.51 11.39 -15.12
CA TRP A 175 -6.61 11.20 -13.98
C TRP A 175 -5.12 11.23 -14.41
N LEU A 176 -4.78 10.70 -15.59
CA LEU A 176 -3.40 10.68 -16.08
C LEU A 176 -2.96 12.05 -16.58
N VAL A 177 -3.87 12.78 -17.25
CA VAL A 177 -3.64 14.18 -17.65
C VAL A 177 -3.38 15.05 -16.42
N THR A 178 -4.21 14.91 -15.39
CA THR A 178 -4.05 15.65 -14.13
C THR A 178 -2.75 15.29 -13.44
N LEU A 179 -2.38 14.01 -13.40
CA LEU A 179 -1.14 13.55 -12.79
C LEU A 179 0.10 14.13 -13.50
N ARG A 180 0.09 14.23 -14.83
CA ARG A 180 1.17 14.88 -15.60
C ARG A 180 1.27 16.37 -15.31
N HIS A 181 0.14 17.06 -15.17
CA HIS A 181 0.14 18.47 -14.81
C HIS A 181 0.78 18.69 -13.44
N VAL A 182 0.43 17.83 -12.47
CA VAL A 182 1.00 17.84 -11.13
C VAL A 182 2.50 17.52 -11.14
N ASP A 183 2.96 16.54 -11.90
CA ASP A 183 4.40 16.23 -12.06
C ASP A 183 5.18 17.43 -12.60
N GLY A 184 4.59 18.20 -13.53
CA GLY A 184 5.19 19.42 -14.07
C GLY A 184 5.24 20.60 -13.10
N GLN A 185 4.41 20.61 -12.04
CA GLN A 185 4.40 21.66 -11.02
C GLN A 185 5.33 21.37 -9.83
N ILE A 186 5.66 20.09 -9.60
CA ILE A 186 6.47 19.64 -8.45
C ILE A 186 7.99 19.67 -8.77
N LYS A 187 8.36 19.67 -10.06
CA LYS A 187 9.74 19.78 -10.53
C LYS A 187 10.25 21.21 -10.52
#